data_AF-A0A832UMK2-F1
#
_entry.id   AF-A0A832UMK2-F1
#
_cell.length_a   1.000
_cell.length_b   1.000
_cell.length_c   1.000
_cell.angle_alpha   90.00
_cell.angle_beta   90.00
_cell.angle_gamma   90.00
#
_symmetry.space_group_name_H-M   'P 1'
#
loop_
_entity.id
_entity.type
_entity.pdbx_description
1 polymer ?
#
loop_
_entity_poly.entity_id
_entity_poly.type
_entity_poly.pdbx_seq_one_letter_code
_entity_poly.pdbx_strand_id
1 'polypeptide(L)'
;MENAVFIAAEFASAAICFVLLRFMIKPYRTTGENRYLGLPLAFAFLGVSYVLMGLALYFESFLFVEEIKWLQLFTQAYAFAFLAATYYFSKKTSKRSNLWWNITYAALVFAAVVSYLVVFEPPMFRLPSYKTVDEYFRIFNIVCLAYIS
;
A
#
# COMPACT_ATOMS: atom_id res chain seq x y z
N MET A 1 16.02 -23.62 3.75
CA MET A 1 15.09 -23.91 2.63
C MET A 1 13.75 -23.20 2.79
N GLU A 2 13.22 -23.08 4.02
CA GLU A 2 11.94 -22.39 4.28
C GLU A 2 11.94 -20.92 3.85
N ASN A 3 12.99 -20.15 4.19
CA ASN A 3 13.09 -18.74 3.79
C ASN A 3 13.05 -18.54 2.26
N ALA A 4 13.61 -19.47 1.49
CA ALA A 4 13.62 -19.37 0.03
C ALA A 4 12.21 -19.51 -0.57
N VAL A 5 11.37 -20.36 0.02
CA VAL A 5 9.98 -20.55 -0.41
C VAL A 5 9.16 -19.28 -0.13
N PHE A 6 9.33 -18.68 1.05
CA PHE A 6 8.66 -17.42 1.40
C PHE A 6 9.10 -16.28 0.49
N ILE A 7 10.40 -16.11 0.27
CA ILE A 7 10.93 -15.08 -0.65
C ILE A 7 10.34 -15.27 -2.06
N ALA A 8 10.31 -16.49 -2.58
CA ALA A 8 9.73 -16.77 -3.89
C ALA A 8 8.23 -16.44 -3.94
N ALA A 9 7.48 -16.74 -2.87
CA ALA A 9 6.06 -16.41 -2.76
C ALA A 9 5.81 -14.90 -2.74
N GLU A 10 6.64 -14.12 -2.03
CA GLU A 10 6.56 -12.65 -2.00
C GLU A 10 6.78 -12.06 -3.40
N PHE A 11 7.83 -12.47 -4.10
CA PHE A 11 8.11 -11.99 -5.47
C PHE A 11 7.04 -12.45 -6.47
N ALA A 12 6.51 -13.66 -6.34
CA ALA A 12 5.38 -14.12 -7.17
C ALA A 12 4.13 -13.26 -6.93
N SER A 13 3.82 -12.96 -5.67
CA SER A 13 2.68 -12.09 -5.30
C SER A 13 2.86 -10.67 -5.81
N ALA A 14 4.07 -10.12 -5.73
CA ALA A 14 4.43 -8.84 -6.33
C ALA A 14 4.21 -8.84 -7.85
N ALA A 15 4.68 -9.88 -8.54
CA ALA A 15 4.51 -10.02 -9.99
C ALA A 15 3.02 -10.03 -10.39
N ILE A 16 2.18 -10.79 -9.66
CA ILE A 16 0.73 -10.82 -9.90
C ILE A 16 0.13 -9.41 -9.69
N CYS A 17 0.50 -8.71 -8.63
CA CYS A 17 0.02 -7.35 -8.37
C CYS A 17 0.40 -6.37 -9.50
N PHE A 18 1.63 -6.45 -10.01
CA PHE A 18 2.07 -5.61 -11.12
C PHE A 18 1.41 -5.97 -12.46
N VAL A 19 1.09 -7.24 -12.68
CA VAL A 19 0.28 -7.66 -13.83
C VAL A 19 -1.12 -7.07 -13.73
N LEU A 20 -1.77 -7.16 -12.58
CA LEU A 20 -3.09 -6.56 -12.34
C LEU A 20 -3.06 -5.04 -12.52
N LEU A 21 -2.05 -4.37 -11.95
CA LEU A 21 -1.80 -2.94 -12.13
C LEU A 21 -1.79 -2.54 -13.61
N ARG A 22 -1.07 -3.31 -14.45
CA ARG A 22 -0.96 -3.04 -15.89
C ARG A 22 -2.33 -3.11 -16.60
N PHE A 23 -3.21 -4.00 -16.18
CA PHE A 23 -4.56 -4.07 -16.74
C PHE A 23 -5.44 -2.91 -16.23
N MET A 24 -5.31 -2.58 -14.96
CA MET A 24 -6.14 -1.57 -14.29
C MET A 24 -5.80 -0.13 -14.69
N ILE A 25 -4.56 0.15 -15.11
CA ILE A 25 -4.17 1.48 -15.60
C ILE A 25 -4.75 1.77 -17.00
N LYS A 26 -5.12 0.75 -17.77
CA LYS A 26 -5.61 0.91 -19.15
C LYS A 26 -6.89 1.77 -19.22
N PRO A 27 -7.96 1.52 -18.42
CA PRO A 27 -9.13 2.39 -18.37
C PRO A 27 -8.82 3.86 -18.07
N TYR A 28 -7.88 4.11 -17.16
CA TYR A 28 -7.45 5.47 -16.82
C TYR A 28 -6.82 6.17 -18.03
N ARG A 29 -5.91 5.49 -18.75
CA ARG A 29 -5.27 6.08 -19.94
C ARG A 29 -6.25 6.37 -21.08
N THR A 30 -7.33 5.60 -21.19
CA THR A 30 -8.33 5.77 -22.25
C THR A 30 -9.36 6.86 -21.92
N THR A 31 -9.78 6.96 -20.66
CA THR A 31 -10.85 7.89 -20.26
C THR A 31 -10.34 9.20 -19.67
N GLY A 32 -9.13 9.22 -19.10
CA GLY A 32 -8.59 10.36 -18.35
C GLY A 32 -9.32 10.64 -17.03
N GLU A 33 -10.23 9.77 -16.60
CA GLU A 33 -11.00 9.99 -15.38
C GLU A 33 -10.22 9.52 -14.14
N ASN A 34 -9.96 10.45 -13.21
CA ASN A 34 -9.29 10.17 -11.94
C ASN A 34 -9.98 9.09 -11.09
N ARG A 35 -11.26 8.77 -11.36
CA ARG A 35 -11.99 7.68 -10.72
C ARG A 35 -11.25 6.34 -10.82
N TYR A 36 -10.58 6.11 -11.94
CA TYR A 36 -9.89 4.86 -12.21
C TYR A 36 -8.47 4.80 -11.63
N LEU A 37 -8.00 5.83 -10.90
CA LEU A 37 -6.65 5.85 -10.33
C LEU A 37 -6.51 5.09 -9.02
N GLY A 38 -7.56 5.04 -8.20
CA GLY A 38 -7.47 4.46 -6.86
C GLY A 38 -7.12 2.96 -6.88
N LEU A 39 -7.68 2.22 -7.83
CA LEU A 39 -7.44 0.77 -7.97
C LEU A 39 -6.00 0.46 -8.46
N PRO A 40 -5.48 1.08 -9.54
CA PRO A 40 -4.06 1.02 -9.88
C PRO A 40 -3.15 1.40 -8.71
N LEU A 41 -3.41 2.50 -8.01
CA LEU A 41 -2.58 2.91 -6.87
C LEU A 41 -2.56 1.82 -5.79
N ALA A 42 -3.71 1.28 -5.41
CA ALA A 42 -3.76 0.17 -4.47
C ALA A 42 -2.87 -1.02 -4.87
N PHE A 43 -3.00 -1.51 -6.11
CA PHE A 43 -2.21 -2.66 -6.56
C PHE A 43 -0.73 -2.34 -6.74
N ALA A 44 -0.37 -1.09 -7.07
CA ALA A 44 1.02 -0.65 -7.09
C ALA A 44 1.62 -0.69 -5.68
N PHE A 45 0.91 -0.17 -4.68
CA PHE A 45 1.36 -0.21 -3.29
C PHE A 45 1.42 -1.65 -2.76
N LEU A 46 0.42 -2.52 -3.02
CA LEU A 46 0.50 -3.94 -2.65
C LEU A 46 1.73 -4.62 -3.27
N GLY A 47 1.98 -4.40 -4.57
CA GLY A 47 3.14 -4.97 -5.25
C GLY A 47 4.46 -4.51 -4.63
N VAL A 48 4.61 -3.22 -4.35
CA VAL A 48 5.79 -2.67 -3.67
C VAL A 48 5.94 -3.25 -2.27
N SER A 49 4.86 -3.39 -1.50
CA SER A 49 4.90 -4.02 -0.17
C SER A 49 5.48 -5.43 -0.24
N TYR A 50 5.02 -6.26 -1.18
CA TYR A 50 5.55 -7.62 -1.33
C TYR A 50 7.02 -7.65 -1.75
N VAL A 51 7.45 -6.72 -2.62
CA VAL A 51 8.89 -6.56 -2.94
C VAL A 51 9.70 -6.20 -1.70
N LEU A 52 9.22 -5.25 -0.88
CA LEU A 52 9.89 -4.85 0.35
C LEU A 52 9.97 -6.01 1.36
N MET A 53 8.91 -6.79 1.51
CA MET A 53 8.94 -8.00 2.35
C MET A 53 9.98 -9.02 1.85
N GLY A 54 9.97 -9.31 0.54
CA GLY A 54 10.94 -10.23 -0.07
C GLY A 54 12.38 -9.75 0.12
N LEU A 55 12.63 -8.44 0.02
CA LEU A 55 13.94 -7.83 0.28
C LEU A 55 14.33 -7.92 1.75
N ALA A 56 13.42 -7.64 2.68
CA ALA A 56 13.69 -7.75 4.12
C ALA A 56 14.05 -9.18 4.53
N LEU A 57 13.41 -10.19 3.92
CA LEU A 57 13.70 -11.60 4.15
C LEU A 57 15.03 -12.04 3.50
N TYR A 58 15.37 -11.49 2.33
CA TYR A 58 16.61 -11.83 1.64
C TYR A 58 17.84 -11.19 2.30
N PHE A 59 17.72 -9.95 2.77
CA PHE A 59 18.81 -9.14 3.32
C PHE A 59 18.80 -9.06 4.85
N GLU A 60 18.57 -10.17 5.55
CA GLU A 60 18.33 -10.22 7.01
C GLU A 60 19.40 -9.49 7.87
N SER A 61 20.64 -9.34 7.39
CA SER A 61 21.75 -8.66 8.09
C SER A 61 22.08 -7.24 7.58
N PHE A 62 21.25 -6.65 6.73
CA PHE A 62 21.51 -5.33 6.16
C PHE A 62 21.17 -4.20 7.14
N LEU A 63 21.90 -3.09 7.06
CA LEU A 63 21.76 -1.96 8.00
C LEU A 63 20.37 -1.32 7.99
N PHE A 64 19.60 -1.49 6.91
CA PHE A 64 18.30 -0.85 6.71
C PHE A 64 17.10 -1.82 6.75
N VAL A 65 17.26 -3.01 7.34
CA VAL A 65 16.19 -4.02 7.37
C VAL A 65 14.97 -3.56 8.14
N GLU A 66 15.17 -2.80 9.22
CA GLU A 66 14.06 -2.30 10.04
C GLU A 66 13.23 -1.29 9.26
N GLU A 67 13.87 -0.36 8.57
CA GLU A 67 13.27 0.64 7.70
C GLU A 67 12.51 -0.01 6.54
N ILE A 68 13.07 -1.05 5.92
CA ILE A 68 12.38 -1.81 4.87
C ILE A 68 11.10 -2.45 5.41
N LYS A 69 11.12 -3.01 6.64
CA LYS A 69 9.93 -3.58 7.27
C LYS A 69 8.88 -2.50 7.59
N TRP A 70 9.30 -1.33 8.08
CA TRP A 70 8.39 -0.20 8.30
C TRP A 70 7.75 0.29 6.99
N LEU A 71 8.55 0.46 5.94
CA LEU A 71 8.06 0.81 4.61
C LEU A 71 7.09 -0.24 4.10
N GLN A 72 7.39 -1.53 4.28
CA GLN A 72 6.50 -2.63 3.91
C GLN A 72 5.13 -2.47 4.58
N LEU A 73 5.09 -2.28 5.91
CA LEU A 73 3.83 -2.10 6.66
C LEU A 73 3.03 -0.90 6.16
N PHE A 74 3.67 0.27 6.03
CA PHE A 74 2.97 1.48 5.56
C PHE A 74 2.45 1.28 4.14
N THR A 75 3.28 0.76 3.25
CA THR A 75 2.89 0.53 1.85
C THR A 75 1.67 -0.38 1.78
N GLN A 76 1.65 -1.46 2.57
CA GLN A 76 0.52 -2.38 2.64
C GLN A 76 -0.76 -1.70 3.14
N ALA A 77 -0.65 -0.93 4.22
CA ALA A 77 -1.79 -0.23 4.81
C ALA A 77 -2.41 0.79 3.85
N TYR A 78 -1.58 1.60 3.20
CA TYR A 78 -2.05 2.54 2.19
C TYR A 78 -2.71 1.84 1.02
N ALA A 79 -2.22 0.67 0.63
CA ALA A 79 -2.85 -0.09 -0.43
C ALA A 79 -4.30 -0.48 -0.09
N PHE A 80 -4.55 -0.99 1.12
CA PHE A 80 -5.91 -1.30 1.58
C PHE A 80 -6.77 -0.05 1.76
N ALA A 81 -6.18 1.06 2.23
CA ALA A 81 -6.88 2.34 2.30
C ALA A 81 -7.31 2.83 0.91
N PHE A 82 -6.45 2.72 -0.11
CA PHE A 82 -6.79 3.04 -1.50
C PHE A 82 -7.89 2.14 -2.04
N LEU A 83 -7.87 0.83 -1.76
CA LEU A 83 -8.98 -0.07 -2.13
C LEU A 83 -10.29 0.35 -1.49
N ALA A 84 -10.29 0.59 -0.17
CA ALA A 84 -11.49 0.95 0.57
C ALA A 84 -12.06 2.30 0.09
N ALA A 85 -11.20 3.31 -0.12
CA ALA A 85 -11.60 4.59 -0.68
C ALA A 85 -12.18 4.43 -2.09
N THR A 86 -11.54 3.65 -2.96
CA THR A 86 -12.03 3.37 -4.31
C THR A 86 -13.41 2.71 -4.28
N TYR A 87 -13.60 1.73 -3.39
CA TYR A 87 -14.87 1.05 -3.21
C TYR A 87 -15.97 1.99 -2.70
N TYR A 88 -15.69 2.79 -1.67
CA TYR A 88 -16.64 3.79 -1.14
C TYR A 88 -17.13 4.73 -2.24
N PHE A 89 -16.21 5.21 -3.08
CA PHE A 89 -16.51 6.16 -4.14
C PHE A 89 -17.11 5.52 -5.40
N SER A 90 -16.87 4.24 -5.64
CA SER A 90 -17.49 3.50 -6.75
C SER A 90 -19.02 3.58 -6.72
N LYS A 91 -19.63 3.69 -5.53
CA LYS A 91 -21.09 3.73 -5.31
C LYS A 91 -21.73 5.11 -5.54
N LYS A 92 -20.95 6.20 -5.73
CA LYS A 92 -21.49 7.58 -5.76
C LYS A 92 -21.07 8.35 -7.02
N THR A 93 -21.89 8.37 -8.06
CA THR A 93 -21.59 8.95 -9.39
C THR A 93 -22.08 10.40 -9.60
N SER A 94 -21.94 11.29 -8.60
CA SER A 94 -22.35 12.71 -8.74
C SER A 94 -21.15 13.65 -8.98
N LYS A 95 -21.37 14.80 -9.64
CA LYS A 95 -20.30 15.81 -9.88
C LYS A 95 -19.63 16.30 -8.58
N ARG A 96 -20.37 16.40 -7.47
CA ARG A 96 -19.82 16.74 -6.15
C ARG A 96 -18.90 15.63 -5.62
N SER A 97 -19.17 14.38 -5.98
CA SER A 97 -18.35 13.20 -5.64
C SER A 97 -16.92 13.32 -6.20
N ASN A 98 -16.77 13.81 -7.44
CA ASN A 98 -15.45 13.93 -8.08
C ASN A 98 -14.46 14.81 -7.29
N LEU A 99 -14.92 15.90 -6.67
CA LEU A 99 -14.05 16.74 -5.84
C LEU A 99 -13.57 15.99 -4.59
N TRP A 100 -14.48 15.29 -3.91
CA TRP A 100 -14.14 14.49 -2.73
C TRP A 100 -13.19 13.34 -3.05
N TRP A 101 -13.27 12.76 -4.26
CA TRP A 101 -12.34 11.73 -4.71
C TRP A 101 -10.93 12.28 -4.80
N ASN A 102 -10.77 13.42 -5.49
CA ASN A 102 -9.49 14.07 -5.67
C ASN A 102 -8.87 14.46 -4.32
N ILE A 103 -9.67 15.05 -3.42
CA ILE A 103 -9.20 15.41 -2.07
C ILE A 103 -8.77 14.17 -1.29
N THR A 104 -9.56 13.09 -1.32
CA THR A 104 -9.24 11.88 -0.55
C THR A 104 -7.98 11.19 -1.08
N TYR A 105 -7.86 11.01 -2.40
CA TYR A 105 -6.65 10.42 -2.98
C TYR A 105 -5.42 11.30 -2.77
N ALA A 106 -5.55 12.62 -2.91
CA ALA A 106 -4.45 13.53 -2.61
C ALA A 106 -4.03 13.46 -1.14
N ALA A 107 -4.98 13.40 -0.20
CA ALA A 107 -4.71 13.24 1.22
C ALA A 107 -4.04 11.90 1.53
N LEU A 108 -4.47 10.80 0.90
CA LEU A 108 -3.83 9.49 1.06
C LEU A 108 -2.40 9.48 0.51
N VAL A 109 -2.17 10.03 -0.68
CA VAL A 109 -0.82 10.15 -1.25
C VAL A 109 0.06 11.02 -0.35
N PHE A 110 -0.45 12.16 0.11
CA PHE A 110 0.28 13.05 1.01
C PHE A 110 0.63 12.34 2.32
N ALA A 111 -0.32 11.65 2.95
CA ALA A 111 -0.10 10.88 4.17
C ALA A 111 0.94 9.75 3.95
N ALA A 112 0.90 9.07 2.80
CA ALA A 112 1.90 8.06 2.45
C ALA A 112 3.31 8.65 2.32
N VAL A 113 3.45 9.79 1.63
CA VAL A 113 4.74 10.48 1.50
C VAL A 113 5.27 10.91 2.87
N VAL A 114 4.43 11.53 3.70
CA VAL A 114 4.82 11.94 5.06
C VAL A 114 5.24 10.73 5.90
N SER A 115 4.49 9.63 5.84
CA SER A 115 4.83 8.41 6.58
C SER A 115 6.17 7.82 6.13
N TYR A 116 6.50 7.88 4.84
CA TYR A 116 7.79 7.41 4.35
C TYR A 116 8.93 8.29 4.82
N LEU A 117 8.74 9.63 4.84
CA LEU A 117 9.76 10.54 5.36
C LEU A 117 10.06 10.26 6.84
N VAL A 118 9.02 10.01 7.64
CA VAL A 118 9.16 9.70 9.08
C VAL A 118 10.00 8.43 9.33
N VAL A 119 10.01 7.45 8.43
CA VAL A 119 10.86 6.25 8.57
C VAL A 119 12.36 6.59 8.51
N PHE A 120 12.73 7.62 7.77
CA PHE A 120 14.13 8.01 7.56
C PHE A 120 14.60 9.18 8.43
N GLU A 121 13.73 9.72 9.30
CA GLU A 121 14.10 10.76 10.25
C GLU A 121 15.03 10.19 11.33
N PRO A 122 16.05 10.95 11.79
CA PRO A 122 16.92 10.54 12.89
C PRO A 122 16.11 10.26 14.17
N PRO A 123 16.63 9.44 15.10
CA PRO A 123 15.89 8.78 16.20
C PRO A 123 15.36 9.71 17.32
N MET A 124 15.11 11.00 17.03
CA MET A 124 14.48 11.94 17.95
C MET A 124 13.06 11.50 18.35
N PHE A 125 12.39 10.71 17.49
CA PHE A 125 11.12 10.07 17.80
C PHE A 125 11.36 8.57 17.94
N ARG A 126 11.45 8.06 19.19
CA ARG A 126 11.52 6.63 19.45
C ARG A 126 10.20 5.99 19.01
N LEU A 127 10.17 5.42 17.80
CA LEU A 127 9.01 4.71 17.29
C LEU A 127 8.63 3.57 18.27
N PRO A 128 7.32 3.32 18.48
CA PRO A 128 6.88 2.18 19.27
C PRO A 128 7.36 0.87 18.64
N SER A 129 7.38 -0.21 19.42
CA SER A 129 7.85 -1.52 18.96
C SER A 129 7.15 -1.91 17.64
N TYR A 130 7.94 -2.32 16.64
CA TYR A 130 7.46 -2.80 15.35
C TYR A 130 6.31 -3.80 15.48
N LYS A 131 6.41 -4.73 16.44
CA LYS A 131 5.39 -5.75 16.68
C LYS A 131 4.03 -5.14 17.05
N THR A 132 4.02 -4.15 17.93
CA THR A 132 2.80 -3.46 18.35
C THR A 132 2.16 -2.73 17.16
N VAL A 133 2.97 -2.12 16.31
CA VAL A 133 2.45 -1.38 15.15
C VAL A 133 1.97 -2.31 14.03
N ASP A 134 2.66 -3.43 13.78
CA ASP A 134 2.20 -4.50 12.88
C ASP A 134 0.80 -5.00 13.29
N GLU A 135 0.56 -5.24 14.58
CA GLU A 135 -0.75 -5.66 15.08
C GLU A 135 -1.85 -4.62 14.77
N TYR A 136 -1.60 -3.33 15.01
CA TYR A 136 -2.56 -2.27 14.66
C TYR A 136 -2.84 -2.18 13.16
N PHE A 137 -1.79 -2.26 12.32
CA PHE A 137 -1.95 -2.21 10.88
C PHE A 137 -2.69 -3.43 10.31
N ARG A 138 -2.48 -4.62 10.90
CA ARG A 138 -3.27 -5.81 10.53
C ARG A 138 -4.74 -5.62 10.84
N ILE A 139 -5.09 -5.12 12.03
CA ILE A 139 -6.48 -4.84 12.39
C ILE A 139 -7.08 -3.83 11.40
N PHE A 140 -6.36 -2.74 11.11
CA PHE A 140 -6.77 -1.75 10.12
C PHE A 140 -7.02 -2.39 8.73
N ASN A 141 -6.09 -3.22 8.24
CA ASN A 141 -6.20 -3.89 6.95
C ASN A 141 -7.41 -4.85 6.90
N ILE A 142 -7.67 -5.58 7.99
CA ILE A 142 -8.84 -6.45 8.11
C ILE A 142 -10.13 -5.62 8.07
N VAL A 143 -10.19 -4.47 8.74
CA VAL A 143 -11.35 -3.57 8.69
C VAL A 143 -11.57 -3.04 7.28
N CYS A 144 -10.52 -2.63 6.58
CA CYS A 144 -10.59 -2.21 5.18
C CYS A 144 -11.11 -3.33 4.27
N LEU A 145 -10.60 -4.56 4.43
CA LEU A 145 -11.03 -5.73 3.67
C LEU A 145 -12.48 -6.10 3.94
N ALA A 146 -12.89 -6.12 5.21
CA ALA A 146 -14.26 -6.41 5.62
C ALA A 146 -15.25 -5.38 5.08
N TYR A 147 -14.82 -4.13 4.89
CA TYR A 147 -15.64 -3.08 4.28
C TYR A 147 -15.84 -3.25 2.77
N ILE A 148 -14.87 -3.85 2.06
CA ILE A 148 -14.92 -4.06 0.60
C ILE A 148 -15.67 -5.34 0.22
N SER A 149 -15.63 -6.35 1.09
CA SER A 149 -16.27 -7.66 0.91
C SER A 149 -17.79 -7.56 0.90
#